data_AF-A0A4R1WLW4-F1
#
_entry.id   AF-A0A4R1WLW4-F1
#
_cell.length_a   1.000
_cell.length_b   1.000
_cell.length_c   1.000
_cell.angle_alpha   90.00
_cell.angle_beta   90.00
_cell.angle_gamma   90.00
#
_symmetry.space_group_name_H-M   'P 1'
#
loop_
_entity.id
_entity.type
_entity.pdbx_description
1 polymer ?
#
loop_
_entity_poly.entity_id
_entity_poly.type
_entity_poly.pdbx_seq_one_letter_code
_entity_poly.pdbx_strand_id
1 'polypeptide(L)'
;MVELPLLPLGYHQAVLSHVRRVDERAWEALRPAEADDPGLTETLLRNTYRLEAGGHPALHEAGCRAAEALGLEVEVEFFQAQGAGQPNASLLHQSEKAVILFEGPLLDRLTPDELAAVCGHELAHRLLWTIDDGAYLAVDRLLDAAAGDARTPAQYLETHRRWVMASELFADRGALKSCGDLGTTVRALLKVQTGLSGVDPEAYLRQAGELDLSTGSRGTTHPEGVARAWALQNWIAGEDVEVLLTGPLDVDAPDLLDAVLLRELSMDFAAHIAQTEGLRSDTVATYAAGFADPPGPLGVPGGAVPRFDEPLAIRPVDGAPIPRPRALTAATKQYLCYLLLDLATADPDAGDEGLVASLRLARRAGLTPYDDLADDELGWSDKRRAELAAAADGVIQ
;
A
#
# COMPACT_ATOMS: atom_id res chain seq x y z
N MET A 1 -17.99 15.80 17.13
CA MET A 1 -16.93 15.11 16.37
C MET A 1 -17.59 14.01 15.57
N VAL A 2 -17.27 13.89 14.29
CA VAL A 2 -17.68 12.71 13.50
C VAL A 2 -16.94 11.53 14.12
N GLU A 3 -17.69 10.55 14.62
CA GLU A 3 -17.10 9.32 15.16
C GLU A 3 -16.59 8.51 13.97
N LEU A 4 -15.28 8.60 13.70
CA LEU A 4 -14.66 7.85 12.61
C LEU A 4 -14.48 6.40 13.08
N PRO A 5 -15.13 5.42 12.43
CA PRO A 5 -14.97 4.02 12.82
C PRO A 5 -13.53 3.58 12.53
N LEU A 6 -12.97 2.78 13.44
CA LEU A 6 -11.65 2.19 13.27
C LEU A 6 -11.82 0.85 12.55
N LEU A 7 -11.73 0.88 11.23
CA LEU A 7 -11.87 -0.28 10.35
C LEU A 7 -10.55 -0.53 9.62
N PRO A 8 -10.25 -1.78 9.22
CA PRO A 8 -9.10 -2.08 8.37
C PRO A 8 -9.11 -1.21 7.12
N LEU A 9 -7.93 -0.72 6.73
CA LEU A 9 -7.73 -0.02 5.46
C LEU A 9 -8.23 -0.83 4.25
N GLY A 10 -8.61 -0.13 3.18
CA GLY A 10 -8.96 -0.76 1.91
C GLY A 10 -7.85 -1.66 1.39
N TYR A 11 -6.59 -1.23 1.54
CA TYR A 11 -5.41 -2.04 1.25
C TYR A 11 -5.39 -3.38 2.01
N HIS A 12 -5.66 -3.40 3.32
CA HIS A 12 -5.71 -4.65 4.08
C HIS A 12 -6.80 -5.59 3.55
N GLN A 13 -7.99 -5.05 3.29
CA GLN A 13 -9.12 -5.81 2.77
C GLN A 13 -8.82 -6.38 1.37
N ALA A 14 -8.14 -5.60 0.52
CA ALA A 14 -7.73 -5.99 -0.81
C ALA A 14 -6.70 -7.13 -0.78
N VAL A 15 -5.65 -7.02 0.05
CA VAL A 15 -4.64 -8.08 0.19
C VAL A 15 -5.27 -9.36 0.77
N LEU A 16 -6.10 -9.25 1.82
CA LEU A 16 -6.81 -10.41 2.37
C LEU A 16 -7.68 -11.10 1.32
N SER A 17 -8.42 -10.32 0.53
CA SER A 17 -9.25 -10.86 -0.56
C SER A 17 -8.41 -11.56 -1.63
N HIS A 18 -7.27 -10.99 -1.99
CA HIS A 18 -6.34 -11.57 -2.94
C HIS A 18 -5.76 -12.89 -2.42
N VAL A 19 -5.24 -12.91 -1.20
CA VAL A 19 -4.63 -14.08 -0.57
C VAL A 19 -5.63 -15.23 -0.46
N ARG A 20 -6.87 -14.96 0.02
CA ARG A 20 -7.95 -15.96 0.06
C ARG A 20 -8.27 -16.55 -1.30
N ARG A 21 -8.26 -15.73 -2.36
CA ARG A 21 -8.56 -16.17 -3.72
C ARG A 21 -7.45 -17.05 -4.30
N VAL A 22 -6.19 -16.74 -4.01
CA VAL A 22 -5.03 -17.43 -4.60
C VAL A 22 -4.69 -18.72 -3.87
N ASP A 23 -4.65 -18.69 -2.53
CA ASP A 23 -4.31 -19.86 -1.72
C ASP A 23 -5.06 -19.87 -0.38
N GLU A 24 -6.36 -20.13 -0.46
CA GLU A 24 -7.25 -20.23 0.70
C GLU A 24 -6.72 -21.22 1.75
N ARG A 25 -6.13 -22.33 1.31
CA ARG A 25 -5.62 -23.38 2.21
C ARG A 25 -4.41 -22.92 3.00
N ALA A 26 -3.44 -22.27 2.36
CA ALA A 26 -2.27 -21.72 3.05
C ALA A 26 -2.70 -20.63 4.05
N TRP A 27 -3.63 -19.76 3.64
CA TRP A 27 -4.20 -18.74 4.53
C TRP A 27 -4.95 -19.35 5.73
N GLU A 28 -5.83 -20.33 5.51
CA GLU A 28 -6.55 -21.02 6.60
C GLU A 28 -5.60 -21.70 7.58
N ALA A 29 -4.53 -22.32 7.08
CA ALA A 29 -3.53 -22.98 7.93
C ALA A 29 -2.75 -22.02 8.84
N LEU A 30 -2.71 -20.74 8.51
CA LEU A 30 -2.02 -19.68 9.28
C LEU A 30 -2.95 -18.89 10.20
N ARG A 31 -4.26 -19.15 10.14
CA ARG A 31 -5.20 -18.62 11.12
C ARG A 31 -4.78 -19.03 12.52
N PRO A 32 -4.94 -18.15 13.52
CA PRO A 32 -4.54 -18.47 14.88
C PRO A 32 -5.28 -19.72 15.36
N ALA A 33 -4.51 -20.78 15.66
CA ALA A 33 -4.90 -21.70 16.70
C ALA A 33 -4.67 -21.00 18.04
N GLU A 34 -5.48 -21.31 19.07
CA GLU A 34 -5.34 -20.85 20.46
C GLU A 34 -4.04 -21.37 21.09
N ALA A 35 -2.88 -21.00 20.55
CA ALA A 35 -1.58 -21.43 21.02
C ALA A 35 -0.76 -20.19 21.34
N ASP A 36 -0.80 -19.80 22.61
CA ASP A 36 0.15 -18.86 23.19
C ASP A 36 1.57 -19.43 23.13
N ASP A 37 2.56 -18.54 23.06
CA ASP A 37 3.95 -18.94 23.31
C ASP A 37 4.11 -19.26 24.81
N PRO A 38 4.24 -20.55 25.19
CA PRO A 38 4.32 -20.95 26.59
C PRO A 38 5.61 -20.45 27.26
N GLY A 39 6.65 -20.12 26.48
CA GLY A 39 7.92 -19.61 26.96
C GLY A 39 7.97 -18.09 27.12
N LEU A 40 7.02 -17.35 26.53
CA LEU A 40 7.05 -15.88 26.53
C LEU A 40 6.95 -15.33 27.95
N THR A 41 6.01 -15.83 28.75
CA THR A 41 5.81 -15.36 30.13
C THR A 41 7.09 -15.56 30.96
N GLU A 42 7.72 -16.73 30.88
CA GLU A 42 8.98 -16.99 31.59
C GLU A 42 10.10 -16.06 31.10
N THR A 43 10.21 -15.86 29.78
CA THR A 43 11.24 -15.01 29.17
C THR A 43 11.09 -13.54 29.60
N LEU A 44 9.86 -13.02 29.61
CA LEU A 44 9.57 -11.67 30.08
C LEU A 44 9.93 -11.53 31.56
N LEU A 45 9.47 -12.45 32.42
CA LEU A 45 9.77 -12.38 33.86
C LEU A 45 11.26 -12.47 34.18
N ARG A 46 12.07 -13.10 33.33
CA ARG A 46 13.53 -13.17 33.50
C ARG A 46 14.27 -11.91 33.05
N ASN A 47 13.80 -11.26 31.99
CA ASN A 47 14.57 -10.23 31.27
C ASN A 47 13.97 -8.82 31.33
N THR A 48 12.80 -8.66 31.94
CA THR A 48 12.08 -7.37 31.99
C THR A 48 11.59 -7.07 33.41
N TYR A 49 11.21 -5.82 33.65
CA TYR A 49 10.55 -5.39 34.89
C TYR A 49 9.04 -5.27 34.65
N ARG A 50 8.23 -6.06 35.36
CA ARG A 50 6.77 -5.95 35.30
C ARG A 50 6.31 -4.67 35.99
N LEU A 51 5.55 -3.85 35.26
CA LEU A 51 5.04 -2.57 35.71
C LEU A 51 3.66 -2.79 36.34
N GLU A 52 3.62 -3.09 37.64
CA GLU A 52 2.36 -3.37 38.35
C GLU A 52 1.54 -2.09 38.62
N ALA A 53 0.20 -2.24 38.68
CA ALA A 53 -0.75 -1.14 38.87
C ALA A 53 -0.49 -0.30 40.13
N GLY A 54 -0.03 -0.94 41.23
CA GLY A 54 0.29 -0.23 42.46
C GLY A 54 1.49 0.72 42.34
N GLY A 55 2.43 0.43 41.42
CA GLY A 55 3.60 1.28 41.16
C GLY A 55 3.41 2.24 39.98
N HIS A 56 2.56 1.88 39.02
CA HIS A 56 2.37 2.62 37.77
C HIS A 56 0.88 2.86 37.46
N PRO A 57 0.11 3.50 38.36
CA PRO A 57 -1.34 3.63 38.20
C PRO A 57 -1.73 4.41 36.93
N ALA A 58 -1.01 5.49 36.61
CA ALA A 58 -1.28 6.29 35.41
C ALA A 58 -1.10 5.51 34.10
N LEU A 59 -0.16 4.55 34.06
CA LEU A 59 0.03 3.68 32.89
C LEU A 59 -1.14 2.70 32.75
N HIS A 60 -1.56 2.07 33.84
CA HIS A 60 -2.69 1.14 33.84
C HIS A 60 -3.99 1.86 33.47
N GLU A 61 -4.23 3.05 34.02
CA GLU A 61 -5.37 3.89 33.65
C GLU A 61 -5.35 4.26 32.16
N ALA A 62 -4.19 4.66 31.62
CA ALA A 62 -4.03 4.97 30.20
C ALA A 62 -4.28 3.73 29.31
N GLY A 63 -3.79 2.57 29.72
CA GLY A 63 -4.02 1.29 29.07
C GLY A 63 -5.50 0.89 29.02
N CYS A 64 -6.18 0.98 30.16
CA CYS A 64 -7.63 0.72 30.25
C CYS A 64 -8.42 1.68 29.36
N ARG A 65 -8.13 2.98 29.42
CA ARG A 65 -8.76 3.99 28.53
C ARG A 65 -8.56 3.64 27.06
N ALA A 66 -7.36 3.21 26.68
CA ALA A 66 -7.05 2.84 25.31
C ALA A 66 -7.83 1.59 24.87
N ALA A 67 -7.86 0.53 25.69
CA ALA A 67 -8.63 -0.69 25.43
C ALA A 67 -10.13 -0.40 25.32
N GLU A 68 -10.69 0.38 26.25
CA GLU A 68 -12.09 0.80 26.22
C GLU A 68 -12.43 1.60 24.95
N ALA A 69 -11.59 2.57 24.57
CA ALA A 69 -11.78 3.37 23.36
C ALA A 69 -11.75 2.53 22.07
N LEU A 70 -10.97 1.45 22.07
CA LEU A 70 -10.86 0.51 20.95
C LEU A 70 -11.92 -0.60 20.98
N GLY A 71 -12.70 -0.71 22.07
CA GLY A 71 -13.69 -1.77 22.25
C GLY A 71 -13.06 -3.15 22.50
N LEU A 72 -11.86 -3.20 23.09
CA LEU A 72 -11.16 -4.43 23.43
C LEU A 72 -11.44 -4.85 24.87
N GLU A 73 -12.02 -6.03 25.05
CA GLU A 73 -12.18 -6.67 26.36
C GLU A 73 -10.98 -7.60 26.62
N VAL A 74 -9.84 -7.02 26.99
CA VAL A 74 -8.60 -7.78 27.20
C VAL A 74 -7.82 -7.24 28.41
N GLU A 75 -7.19 -8.15 29.18
CA GLU A 75 -6.21 -7.76 30.18
C GLU A 75 -4.94 -7.23 29.51
N VAL A 76 -4.45 -6.07 29.96
CA VAL A 76 -3.20 -5.48 29.45
C VAL A 76 -2.11 -5.60 30.50
N GLU A 77 -1.07 -6.37 30.20
CA GLU A 77 0.15 -6.45 31.01
C GLU A 77 1.23 -5.51 30.45
N PHE A 78 1.97 -4.87 31.34
CA PHE A 78 3.02 -3.92 30.99
C PHE A 78 4.37 -4.35 31.53
N PHE A 79 5.39 -4.25 30.67
CA PHE A 79 6.77 -4.57 31.03
C PHE A 79 7.71 -3.47 30.56
N GLN A 80 8.80 -3.28 31.28
CA GLN A 80 9.93 -2.43 30.90
C GLN A 80 11.13 -3.31 30.58
N ALA A 81 11.67 -3.18 29.37
CA ALA A 81 12.91 -3.85 28.99
C ALA A 81 14.11 -3.32 29.79
N GLN A 82 15.06 -4.21 30.09
CA GLN A 82 16.32 -3.83 30.73
C GLN A 82 17.29 -3.18 29.73
N GLY A 83 17.99 -2.14 30.16
CA GLY A 83 19.08 -1.51 29.39
C GLY A 83 18.77 -0.11 28.85
N ALA A 84 19.81 0.55 28.30
CA ALA A 84 19.67 1.84 27.64
C ALA A 84 19.32 1.62 26.16
N GLY A 85 18.02 1.52 25.88
CA GLY A 85 17.47 1.45 24.52
C GLY A 85 17.03 2.81 23.99
N GLN A 86 16.79 2.90 22.69
CA GLN A 86 15.99 4.00 22.15
C GLN A 86 14.56 3.89 22.70
N PRO A 87 13.85 5.02 22.89
CA PRO A 87 12.46 4.98 23.31
C PRO A 87 11.62 4.20 22.32
N ASN A 88 10.91 3.18 22.80
CA ASN A 88 10.03 2.37 21.98
C ASN A 88 8.90 1.77 22.81
N ALA A 89 7.83 1.37 22.14
CA ALA A 89 6.82 0.47 22.66
C ALA A 89 6.58 -0.63 21.62
N SER A 90 6.20 -1.81 22.08
CA SER A 90 5.81 -2.90 21.19
C SER A 90 4.77 -3.81 21.83
N LEU A 91 3.83 -4.26 21.02
CA LEU A 91 2.90 -5.32 21.36
C LEU A 91 3.56 -6.69 21.19
N LEU A 92 3.50 -7.50 22.24
CA LEU A 92 3.77 -8.94 22.18
C LEU A 92 2.45 -9.69 22.14
N HIS A 93 2.19 -10.36 21.02
CA HIS A 93 0.91 -11.04 20.80
C HIS A 93 0.75 -12.26 21.72
N GLN A 94 -0.38 -12.32 22.43
CA GLN A 94 -0.89 -13.48 23.15
C GLN A 94 -2.40 -13.54 22.91
N SER A 95 -3.00 -14.73 22.89
CA SER A 95 -4.43 -14.94 22.67
C SER A 95 -5.26 -14.39 23.83
N GLU A 96 -4.92 -14.72 25.08
CA GLU A 96 -5.73 -14.36 26.25
C GLU A 96 -5.50 -12.93 26.77
N LYS A 97 -4.34 -12.33 26.50
CA LYS A 97 -3.95 -11.02 27.05
C LYS A 97 -3.18 -10.16 26.04
N ALA A 98 -3.16 -8.85 26.27
CA ALA A 98 -2.28 -7.94 25.55
C ALA A 98 -1.03 -7.68 26.40
N VAL A 99 0.16 -7.84 25.82
CA VAL A 99 1.41 -7.55 26.53
C VAL A 99 2.10 -6.40 25.82
N ILE A 100 2.32 -5.29 26.52
CA ILE A 100 3.02 -4.11 25.98
C ILE A 100 4.38 -3.99 26.66
N LEU A 101 5.43 -4.03 25.85
CA LEU A 101 6.82 -3.86 26.27
C LEU A 101 7.29 -2.44 25.95
N PHE A 102 7.70 -1.71 26.97
CA PHE A 102 8.34 -0.41 26.86
C PHE A 102 9.87 -0.54 26.85
N GLU A 103 10.52 0.29 26.06
CA GLU A 103 11.98 0.41 25.98
C GLU A 103 12.43 1.86 26.17
N GLY A 104 13.64 2.03 26.72
CA GLY A 104 14.20 3.34 27.00
C GLY A 104 13.38 4.16 28.01
N PRO A 105 13.64 5.47 28.12
CA PRO A 105 13.01 6.36 29.10
C PRO A 105 11.65 6.89 28.63
N LEU A 106 10.86 6.07 27.93
CA LEU A 106 9.62 6.52 27.31
C LEU A 106 8.56 6.91 28.36
N LEU A 107 8.42 6.12 29.42
CA LEU A 107 7.46 6.37 30.51
C LEU A 107 7.69 7.71 31.22
N ASP A 108 8.94 8.14 31.38
CA ASP A 108 9.30 9.42 32.02
C ASP A 108 8.99 10.64 31.14
N ARG A 109 8.78 10.43 29.84
CA ARG A 109 8.61 11.49 28.84
C ARG A 109 7.16 11.70 28.43
N LEU A 110 6.31 10.72 28.67
CA LEU A 110 4.92 10.74 28.23
C LEU A 110 3.99 11.27 29.32
N THR A 111 3.07 12.15 28.94
CA THR A 111 1.92 12.51 29.78
C THR A 111 0.89 11.38 29.78
N PRO A 112 -0.10 11.37 30.70
CA PRO A 112 -1.14 10.35 30.72
C PRO A 112 -1.92 10.19 29.40
N ASP A 113 -2.21 11.27 28.69
CA ASP A 113 -2.91 11.20 27.40
C ASP A 113 -1.99 10.74 26.26
N GLU A 114 -0.70 11.07 26.32
CA GLU A 114 0.29 10.52 25.39
C GLU A 114 0.56 9.03 25.64
N LEU A 115 0.52 8.58 26.91
CA LEU A 115 0.56 7.15 27.26
C LEU A 115 -0.66 6.42 26.69
N ALA A 116 -1.84 7.03 26.77
CA ALA A 116 -3.05 6.46 26.16
C ALA A 116 -2.94 6.39 24.64
N ALA A 117 -2.30 7.36 23.99
CA ALA A 117 -2.01 7.31 22.56
C ALA A 117 -1.04 6.17 22.21
N VAL A 118 0.06 5.99 22.95
CA VAL A 118 1.01 4.89 22.72
C VAL A 118 0.37 3.53 22.99
N CYS A 119 -0.36 3.37 24.09
CA CYS A 119 -1.08 2.12 24.36
C CYS A 119 -2.16 1.86 23.29
N GLY A 120 -2.85 2.90 22.84
CA GLY A 120 -3.83 2.82 21.75
C GLY A 120 -3.22 2.39 20.42
N HIS A 121 -2.00 2.83 20.13
CA HIS A 121 -1.23 2.37 18.97
C HIS A 121 -0.99 0.86 19.05
N GLU A 122 -0.36 0.40 20.13
CA GLU A 122 -0.02 -1.03 20.31
C GLU A 122 -1.27 -1.92 20.34
N LEU A 123 -2.33 -1.49 21.05
CA LEU A 123 -3.58 -2.24 21.12
C LEU A 123 -4.33 -2.26 19.79
N ALA A 124 -4.13 -1.27 18.92
CA ALA A 124 -4.73 -1.30 17.59
C ALA A 124 -4.10 -2.38 16.69
N HIS A 125 -2.80 -2.68 16.82
CA HIS A 125 -2.22 -3.86 16.16
C HIS A 125 -2.94 -5.15 16.58
N ARG A 126 -3.20 -5.31 17.88
CA ARG A 126 -4.01 -6.43 18.39
C ARG A 126 -5.39 -6.43 17.77
N LEU A 127 -6.08 -5.28 17.79
CA LEU A 127 -7.43 -5.17 17.23
C LEU A 127 -7.46 -5.64 15.78
N LEU A 128 -6.54 -5.16 14.93
CA LEU A 128 -6.42 -5.58 13.54
C LEU A 128 -6.29 -7.10 13.42
N TRP A 129 -5.40 -7.69 14.23
CA TRP A 129 -5.15 -9.13 14.24
C TRP A 129 -6.32 -9.96 14.75
N THR A 130 -7.23 -9.41 15.55
CA THR A 130 -8.40 -10.15 16.06
C THR A 130 -9.65 -10.00 15.19
N ILE A 131 -9.67 -9.06 14.23
CA ILE A 131 -10.81 -8.89 13.32
C ILE A 131 -11.01 -10.14 12.46
N ASP A 132 -12.28 -10.46 12.19
CA ASP A 132 -12.72 -11.59 11.37
C ASP A 132 -12.07 -12.91 11.80
N ASP A 133 -12.00 -13.12 13.12
CA ASP A 133 -11.48 -14.34 13.74
C ASP A 133 -10.04 -14.65 13.29
N GLY A 134 -9.18 -13.63 13.33
CA GLY A 134 -7.77 -13.79 13.01
C GLY A 134 -7.40 -13.68 11.53
N ALA A 135 -8.32 -13.19 10.67
CA ALA A 135 -8.11 -13.19 9.23
C ALA A 135 -6.90 -12.37 8.79
N TYR A 136 -6.71 -11.21 9.39
CA TYR A 136 -5.60 -10.30 9.08
C TYR A 136 -4.28 -10.82 9.69
N LEU A 137 -4.31 -11.42 10.89
CA LEU A 137 -3.15 -12.07 11.48
C LEU A 137 -2.63 -13.23 10.60
N ALA A 138 -3.52 -13.98 9.96
CA ALA A 138 -3.11 -15.04 9.04
C ALA A 138 -2.38 -14.48 7.80
N VAL A 139 -2.81 -13.33 7.28
CA VAL A 139 -2.12 -12.64 6.18
C VAL A 139 -0.76 -12.11 6.64
N ASP A 140 -0.71 -11.50 7.82
CA ASP A 140 0.51 -10.99 8.45
C ASP A 140 1.58 -12.10 8.55
N ARG A 141 1.21 -13.24 9.14
CA ARG A 141 2.08 -14.43 9.25
C ARG A 141 2.51 -14.99 7.90
N LEU A 142 1.62 -14.97 6.90
CA LEU A 142 1.93 -15.45 5.55
C LEU A 142 3.00 -14.56 4.91
N LEU A 143 2.83 -13.24 4.99
CA LEU A 143 3.74 -12.28 4.41
C LEU A 143 5.08 -12.27 5.16
N ASP A 144 5.08 -12.40 6.49
CA ASP A 144 6.31 -12.56 7.29
C ASP A 144 7.08 -13.84 6.89
N ALA A 145 6.38 -14.96 6.76
CA ALA A 145 6.99 -16.22 6.32
C ALA A 145 7.56 -16.10 4.89
N ALA A 146 6.85 -15.40 3.99
CA ALA A 146 7.32 -15.13 2.64
C ALA A 146 8.57 -14.24 2.64
N ALA A 147 8.59 -13.17 3.45
CA ALA A 147 9.73 -12.26 3.57
C ALA A 147 10.99 -12.94 4.11
N GLY A 148 10.84 -14.02 4.90
CA GLY A 148 11.94 -14.82 5.41
C GLY A 148 12.59 -15.79 4.41
N ASP A 149 11.96 -16.06 3.25
CA ASP A 149 12.48 -16.97 2.22
C ASP A 149 13.10 -16.20 1.06
N ALA A 150 14.40 -16.41 0.80
CA ALA A 150 15.13 -15.74 -0.27
C ALA A 150 14.64 -16.08 -1.70
N ARG A 151 13.79 -17.11 -1.84
CA ARG A 151 13.19 -17.51 -3.13
C ARG A 151 11.86 -16.79 -3.40
N THR A 152 11.36 -16.02 -2.45
CA THR A 152 10.09 -15.32 -2.55
C THR A 152 10.15 -14.28 -3.67
N PRO A 153 9.15 -14.25 -4.58
CA PRO A 153 9.07 -13.22 -5.61
C PRO A 153 8.99 -11.81 -5.02
N ALA A 154 9.61 -10.83 -5.69
CA ALA A 154 9.67 -9.45 -5.22
C ALA A 154 8.28 -8.85 -4.89
N GLN A 155 7.22 -9.28 -5.59
CA GLN A 155 5.85 -8.85 -5.35
C GLN A 155 5.35 -9.13 -3.93
N TYR A 156 5.73 -10.27 -3.35
CA TYR A 156 5.39 -10.60 -1.96
C TYR A 156 6.19 -9.75 -0.97
N LEU A 157 7.45 -9.42 -1.29
CA LEU A 157 8.28 -8.56 -0.46
C LEU A 157 7.74 -7.12 -0.43
N GLU A 158 7.31 -6.60 -1.59
CA GLU A 158 6.68 -5.27 -1.66
C GLU A 158 5.29 -5.28 -1.00
N THR A 159 4.52 -6.37 -1.15
CA THR A 159 3.25 -6.55 -0.42
C THR A 159 3.46 -6.54 1.08
N HIS A 160 4.48 -7.25 1.57
CA HIS A 160 4.88 -7.26 2.99
C HIS A 160 5.25 -5.86 3.47
N ARG A 161 6.12 -5.15 2.73
CA ARG A 161 6.50 -3.76 3.04
C ARG A 161 5.29 -2.85 3.21
N ARG A 162 4.38 -2.86 2.23
CA ARG A 162 3.15 -2.05 2.26
C ARG A 162 2.17 -2.51 3.33
N TRP A 163 2.09 -3.82 3.60
CA TRP A 163 1.25 -4.38 4.66
C TRP A 163 1.69 -3.90 6.04
N VAL A 164 2.97 -3.97 6.38
CA VAL A 164 3.47 -3.47 7.67
C VAL A 164 3.22 -1.97 7.81
N MET A 165 3.47 -1.19 6.75
CA MET A 165 3.16 0.24 6.74
C MET A 165 1.66 0.53 6.88
N ALA A 166 0.80 -0.29 6.29
CA ALA A 166 -0.65 -0.19 6.40
C ALA A 166 -1.11 -0.45 7.85
N SER A 167 -0.51 -1.44 8.51
CA SER A 167 -0.73 -1.74 9.93
C SER A 167 -0.33 -0.55 10.81
N GLU A 168 0.79 0.11 10.52
CA GLU A 168 1.20 1.34 11.23
C GLU A 168 0.21 2.48 11.07
N LEU A 169 -0.30 2.72 9.85
CA LEU A 169 -1.33 3.74 9.62
C LEU A 169 -2.65 3.40 10.32
N PHE A 170 -3.02 2.12 10.41
CA PHE A 170 -4.17 1.67 11.18
C PHE A 170 -3.95 1.91 12.68
N ALA A 171 -2.77 1.57 13.19
CA ALA A 171 -2.42 1.73 14.59
C ALA A 171 -2.33 3.21 15.00
N ASP A 172 -1.88 4.11 14.12
CA ASP A 172 -1.96 5.57 14.33
C ASP A 172 -3.39 6.06 14.55
N ARG A 173 -4.35 5.53 13.77
CA ARG A 173 -5.77 5.85 13.95
C ARG A 173 -6.29 5.32 15.30
N GLY A 174 -5.78 4.17 15.74
CA GLY A 174 -6.00 3.65 17.08
C GLY A 174 -5.52 4.58 18.17
N ALA A 175 -4.28 5.06 18.06
CA ALA A 175 -3.69 6.04 18.97
C ALA A 175 -4.56 7.33 19.06
N LEU A 176 -4.99 7.86 17.91
CA LEU A 176 -5.89 9.01 17.87
C LEU A 176 -7.23 8.74 18.54
N LYS A 177 -7.82 7.57 18.31
CA LYS A 177 -9.09 7.19 18.93
C LYS A 177 -8.96 7.05 20.44
N SER A 178 -7.85 6.52 20.94
CA SER A 178 -7.61 6.31 22.37
C SER A 178 -7.37 7.61 23.14
N CYS A 179 -6.66 8.60 22.57
CA CYS A 179 -6.42 9.88 23.26
C CYS A 179 -7.42 10.98 22.88
N GLY A 180 -8.11 10.87 21.74
CA GLY A 180 -9.14 11.80 21.27
C GLY A 180 -8.63 13.15 20.76
N ASP A 181 -7.31 13.32 20.59
CA ASP A 181 -6.69 14.60 20.21
C ASP A 181 -5.50 14.42 19.26
N LEU A 182 -5.57 15.04 18.08
CA LEU A 182 -4.53 14.96 17.03
C LEU A 182 -3.18 15.49 17.51
N GLY A 183 -3.18 16.62 18.23
CA GLY A 183 -1.96 17.22 18.74
C GLY A 183 -1.21 16.28 19.69
N THR A 184 -1.95 15.60 20.55
CA THR A 184 -1.45 14.60 21.51
C THR A 184 -0.93 13.36 20.81
N THR A 185 -1.65 12.84 19.81
CA THR A 185 -1.19 11.69 19.01
C THR A 185 0.14 11.99 18.31
N VAL A 186 0.23 13.14 17.61
CA VAL A 186 1.45 13.55 16.90
C VAL A 186 2.60 13.83 17.87
N ARG A 187 2.30 14.40 19.04
CA ARG A 187 3.28 14.63 20.10
C ARG A 187 3.83 13.32 20.63
N ALA A 188 2.99 12.32 20.90
CA ALA A 188 3.41 10.99 21.31
C ALA A 188 4.30 10.32 20.25
N LEU A 189 3.85 10.32 18.98
CA LEU A 189 4.62 9.81 17.84
C LEU A 189 6.03 10.43 17.77
N LEU A 190 6.12 11.75 17.86
CA LEU A 190 7.40 12.46 17.84
C LEU A 190 8.31 12.11 19.01
N LYS A 191 7.76 11.98 20.23
CA LYS A 191 8.53 11.61 21.42
C LYS A 191 9.09 10.20 21.31
N VAL A 192 8.31 9.25 20.78
CA VAL A 192 8.77 7.89 20.50
C VAL A 192 9.91 7.92 19.47
N GLN A 193 9.70 8.56 18.32
CA GLN A 193 10.66 8.55 17.21
C GLN A 193 11.96 9.33 17.48
N THR A 194 11.88 10.46 18.19
CA THR A 194 13.03 11.37 18.38
C THR A 194 13.68 11.25 19.75
N GLY A 195 12.96 10.70 20.73
CA GLY A 195 13.37 10.70 22.12
C GLY A 195 13.45 12.07 22.79
N LEU A 196 12.87 13.12 22.19
CA LEU A 196 12.77 14.43 22.82
C LEU A 196 11.67 14.44 23.90
N SER A 197 11.86 15.17 24.99
CA SER A 197 10.82 15.38 26.01
C SER A 197 9.84 16.52 25.64
N GLY A 198 10.31 17.50 24.87
CA GLY A 198 9.53 18.64 24.41
C GLY A 198 9.53 18.70 22.88
N VAL A 199 8.35 18.68 22.28
CA VAL A 199 8.14 18.71 20.83
C VAL A 199 6.97 19.65 20.49
N ASP A 200 6.93 20.14 19.26
CA ASP A 200 5.84 20.99 18.75
C ASP A 200 5.05 20.23 17.67
N PRO A 201 3.92 19.57 18.02
CA PRO A 201 3.13 18.82 17.05
C PRO A 201 2.47 19.73 16.00
N GLU A 202 2.17 20.98 16.31
CA GLU A 202 1.57 21.91 15.35
C GLU A 202 2.59 22.30 14.27
N ALA A 203 3.84 22.56 14.68
CA ALA A 203 4.93 22.78 13.73
C ALA A 203 5.17 21.55 12.84
N TYR A 204 5.12 20.36 13.42
CA TYR A 204 5.32 19.13 12.67
C TYR A 204 4.17 18.84 11.69
N LEU A 205 2.92 19.14 12.06
CA LEU A 205 1.78 19.05 11.15
C LEU A 205 1.89 20.06 10.00
N ARG A 206 2.39 21.28 10.26
CA ARG A 206 2.69 22.24 9.17
C ARG A 206 3.77 21.71 8.24
N GLN A 207 4.86 21.17 8.79
CA GLN A 207 5.92 20.51 8.01
C GLN A 207 5.36 19.37 7.16
N ALA A 208 4.42 18.59 7.70
CA ALA A 208 3.77 17.50 6.97
C ALA A 208 2.97 18.00 5.76
N GLY A 209 2.36 19.18 5.84
CA GLY A 209 1.66 19.83 4.73
C GLY A 209 2.57 20.43 3.65
N GLU A 210 3.88 20.53 3.87
CA GLU A 210 4.85 21.03 2.88
C GLU A 210 5.29 19.95 1.89
N LEU A 211 5.06 18.67 2.21
CA LEU A 211 5.49 17.54 1.39
C LEU A 211 4.40 17.08 0.43
N ASP A 212 4.79 16.81 -0.82
CA ASP A 212 4.00 16.00 -1.72
C ASP A 212 4.28 14.52 -1.44
N LEU A 213 3.30 13.86 -0.81
CA LEU A 213 3.37 12.45 -0.46
C LEU A 213 2.59 11.55 -1.44
N SER A 214 2.13 12.11 -2.57
CA SER A 214 1.47 11.34 -3.63
C SER A 214 2.39 10.30 -4.28
N THR A 215 3.71 10.44 -4.11
CA THR A 215 4.70 9.45 -4.55
C THR A 215 4.76 8.20 -3.67
N GLY A 216 4.00 8.15 -2.58
CA GLY A 216 4.07 7.08 -1.59
C GLY A 216 5.24 7.22 -0.61
N SER A 217 5.17 6.44 0.46
CA SER A 217 6.20 6.29 1.50
C SER A 217 7.41 5.53 0.98
N ARG A 218 8.62 6.00 1.33
CA ARG A 218 9.89 5.30 1.06
C ARG A 218 10.31 4.39 2.22
N GLY A 219 9.48 4.30 3.27
CA GLY A 219 9.72 3.47 4.44
C GLY A 219 9.76 1.98 4.15
N THR A 220 10.53 1.23 4.94
CA THR A 220 10.62 -0.24 4.81
C THR A 220 9.78 -0.97 5.85
N THR A 221 9.82 -0.49 7.09
CA THR A 221 9.05 -1.07 8.20
C THR A 221 7.98 -0.10 8.71
N HIS A 222 8.21 1.20 8.57
CA HIS A 222 7.28 2.24 9.01
C HIS A 222 7.28 3.32 7.94
N PRO A 223 6.12 3.97 7.67
CA PRO A 223 6.13 5.23 6.95
C PRO A 223 6.96 6.27 7.72
N GLU A 224 7.51 7.24 7.00
CA GLU A 224 8.22 8.35 7.63
C GLU A 224 7.30 9.03 8.66
N GLY A 225 7.84 9.47 9.81
CA GLY A 225 7.02 10.11 10.86
C GLY A 225 6.17 11.27 10.34
N VAL A 226 6.70 12.01 9.37
CA VAL A 226 6.00 13.13 8.73
C VAL A 226 4.83 12.65 7.87
N ALA A 227 4.97 11.50 7.22
CA ALA A 227 3.90 10.87 6.45
C ALA A 227 2.80 10.32 7.36
N ARG A 228 3.16 9.76 8.52
CA ARG A 228 2.20 9.32 9.55
C ARG A 228 1.39 10.50 10.13
N ALA A 229 2.06 11.61 10.44
CA ALA A 229 1.39 12.84 10.88
C ALA A 229 0.47 13.43 9.80
N TRP A 230 0.92 13.44 8.54
CA TRP A 230 0.08 13.82 7.39
C TRP A 230 -1.14 12.92 7.27
N ALA A 231 -0.98 11.60 7.40
CA ALA A 231 -2.07 10.63 7.30
C ALA A 231 -3.13 10.85 8.38
N LEU A 232 -2.73 11.09 9.62
CA LEU A 232 -3.65 11.42 10.71
C LEU A 232 -4.48 12.67 10.41
N GLN A 233 -3.83 13.75 9.95
CA GLN A 233 -4.51 15.00 9.62
C GLN A 233 -5.51 14.84 8.46
N ASN A 234 -5.09 14.18 7.38
CA ASN A 234 -5.89 13.97 6.18
C ASN A 234 -7.04 12.99 6.42
N TRP A 235 -6.82 11.95 7.23
CA TRP A 235 -7.88 11.03 7.62
C TRP A 235 -9.01 11.72 8.37
N ILE A 236 -8.70 12.62 9.30
CA ILE A 236 -9.72 13.43 10.01
C ILE A 236 -10.51 14.31 9.03
N ALA A 237 -9.84 14.82 7.99
CA ALA A 237 -10.47 15.61 6.94
C ALA A 237 -11.33 14.78 5.97
N GLY A 238 -11.33 13.44 6.09
CA GLY A 238 -12.04 12.54 5.19
C GLY A 238 -11.31 12.30 3.86
N GLU A 239 -10.03 12.66 3.79
CA GLU A 239 -9.18 12.47 2.62
C GLU A 239 -8.63 11.04 2.56
N ASP A 240 -8.18 10.65 1.36
CA ASP A 240 -7.56 9.35 1.14
C ASP A 240 -6.06 9.39 1.47
N VAL A 241 -5.66 8.51 2.38
CA VAL A 241 -4.29 8.43 2.88
C VAL A 241 -3.58 7.17 2.40
N GLU A 242 -4.28 6.26 1.72
CA GLU A 242 -3.70 5.02 1.20
C GLU A 242 -2.77 5.27 0.01
N VAL A 243 -2.78 6.49 -0.55
CA VAL A 243 -1.76 6.96 -1.50
C VAL A 243 -0.34 6.86 -0.94
N LEU A 244 -0.18 6.93 0.40
CA LEU A 244 1.12 6.69 1.06
C LEU A 244 1.61 5.25 0.89
N LEU A 245 0.69 4.30 0.78
CA LEU A 245 1.00 2.88 0.64
C LEU A 245 1.21 2.53 -0.83
N THR A 246 0.30 2.97 -1.69
CA THR A 246 0.26 2.53 -3.08
C THR A 246 1.18 3.37 -3.97
N GLY A 247 1.27 4.68 -3.76
CA GLY A 247 1.98 5.58 -4.68
C GLY A 247 1.55 5.43 -6.15
N PRO A 248 2.40 5.81 -7.12
CA PRO A 248 2.21 5.55 -8.54
C PRO A 248 2.27 4.04 -8.87
N LEU A 249 1.61 3.61 -9.95
CA LEU A 249 1.71 2.23 -10.43
C LEU A 249 3.06 2.02 -11.12
N ASP A 250 3.88 1.13 -10.56
CA ASP A 250 5.23 0.86 -11.02
C ASP A 250 5.42 -0.60 -11.45
N VAL A 251 5.83 -0.79 -12.71
CA VAL A 251 6.08 -2.12 -13.29
C VAL A 251 7.39 -2.75 -12.78
N ASP A 252 8.32 -1.93 -12.28
CA ASP A 252 9.63 -2.40 -11.78
C ASP A 252 9.55 -2.94 -10.33
N ALA A 253 8.58 -2.46 -9.55
CA ALA A 253 8.38 -2.85 -8.15
C ALA A 253 6.89 -3.05 -7.80
N PRO A 254 6.16 -3.93 -8.52
CA PRO A 254 4.76 -4.17 -8.23
C PRO A 254 4.60 -4.99 -6.93
N ASP A 255 3.60 -4.66 -6.12
CA ASP A 255 3.06 -5.61 -5.14
C ASP A 255 2.11 -6.64 -5.81
N LEU A 256 1.47 -7.52 -5.04
CA LEU A 256 0.54 -8.51 -5.57
C LEU A 256 -0.72 -7.89 -6.22
N LEU A 257 -1.19 -6.75 -5.71
CA LEU A 257 -2.35 -6.04 -6.23
C LEU A 257 -1.97 -5.27 -7.51
N ASP A 258 -0.80 -4.64 -7.53
CA ASP A 258 -0.19 -3.99 -8.69
C ASP A 258 0.01 -5.00 -9.82
N ALA A 259 0.46 -6.23 -9.51
CA ALA A 259 0.62 -7.27 -10.53
C ALA A 259 -0.70 -7.65 -11.20
N VAL A 260 -1.80 -7.74 -10.42
CA VAL A 260 -3.15 -7.95 -10.96
C VAL A 260 -3.55 -6.76 -11.83
N LEU A 261 -3.34 -5.54 -11.34
CA LEU A 261 -3.69 -4.32 -12.07
C LEU A 261 -2.89 -4.15 -13.36
N LEU A 262 -1.59 -4.42 -13.35
CA LEU A 262 -0.72 -4.35 -14.53
C LEU A 262 -1.16 -5.38 -15.58
N ARG A 263 -1.54 -6.59 -15.15
CA ARG A 263 -2.09 -7.60 -16.07
C ARG A 263 -3.40 -7.11 -16.70
N GLU A 264 -4.33 -6.59 -15.90
CA GLU A 264 -5.60 -6.03 -16.38
C GLU A 264 -5.38 -4.86 -17.34
N LEU A 265 -4.48 -3.94 -16.98
CA LEU A 265 -4.05 -2.83 -17.81
C LEU A 265 -3.51 -3.31 -19.16
N SER A 266 -2.61 -4.28 -19.17
CA SER A 266 -2.02 -4.81 -20.41
C SER A 266 -3.05 -5.47 -21.31
N MET A 267 -3.97 -6.26 -20.72
CA MET A 267 -5.06 -6.89 -21.47
C MET A 267 -5.99 -5.86 -22.10
N ASP A 268 -6.46 -4.89 -21.32
CA ASP A 268 -7.40 -3.88 -21.80
C ASP A 268 -6.74 -2.93 -22.81
N PHE A 269 -5.46 -2.59 -22.60
CA PHE A 269 -4.69 -1.76 -23.52
C PHE A 269 -4.44 -2.47 -24.85
N ALA A 270 -4.05 -3.75 -24.82
CA ALA A 270 -3.88 -4.57 -26.02
C ALA A 270 -5.20 -4.71 -26.80
N ALA A 271 -6.32 -4.92 -26.11
CA ALA A 271 -7.63 -4.99 -26.73
C ALA A 271 -8.04 -3.67 -27.40
N HIS A 272 -7.71 -2.53 -26.77
CA HIS A 272 -7.94 -1.21 -27.36
C HIS A 272 -7.10 -0.99 -28.63
N ILE A 273 -5.83 -1.37 -28.61
CA ILE A 273 -4.92 -1.29 -29.77
C ILE A 273 -5.47 -2.12 -30.94
N ALA A 274 -5.91 -3.35 -30.68
CA ALA A 274 -6.46 -4.23 -31.71
C ALA A 274 -7.76 -3.72 -32.35
N GLN A 275 -8.48 -2.80 -31.69
CA GLN A 275 -9.67 -2.15 -32.25
C GLN A 275 -9.36 -0.82 -32.96
N THR A 276 -8.13 -0.32 -32.87
CA THR A 276 -7.74 0.99 -33.41
C THR A 276 -7.64 0.93 -34.94
N GLU A 277 -8.20 1.92 -35.63
CA GLU A 277 -8.10 2.05 -37.08
C GLU A 277 -6.62 2.14 -37.51
N GLY A 278 -6.23 1.41 -38.55
CA GLY A 278 -4.83 1.23 -38.98
C GLY A 278 -4.10 0.07 -38.28
N LEU A 279 -4.60 -0.39 -37.13
CA LEU A 279 -4.04 -1.53 -36.35
C LEU A 279 -5.00 -2.72 -36.27
N ARG A 280 -6.23 -2.56 -36.75
CA ARG A 280 -7.26 -3.60 -36.70
C ARG A 280 -7.04 -4.67 -37.77
N SER A 281 -6.36 -5.75 -37.39
CA SER A 281 -6.23 -6.97 -38.20
C SER A 281 -6.36 -8.25 -37.36
N ASP A 282 -6.56 -9.39 -38.01
CA ASP A 282 -6.66 -10.69 -37.33
C ASP A 282 -5.35 -11.05 -36.61
N THR A 283 -4.21 -10.63 -37.17
CA THR A 283 -2.87 -10.85 -36.57
C THR A 283 -2.73 -10.06 -35.27
N VAL A 284 -3.04 -8.76 -35.29
CA VAL A 284 -2.98 -7.90 -34.09
C VAL A 284 -4.00 -8.36 -33.05
N ALA A 285 -5.22 -8.71 -33.46
CA ALA A 285 -6.25 -9.23 -32.56
C ALA A 285 -5.83 -10.55 -31.89
N THR A 286 -5.16 -11.44 -32.63
CA THR A 286 -4.65 -12.71 -32.10
C THR A 286 -3.52 -12.47 -31.10
N TYR A 287 -2.58 -11.56 -31.42
CA TYR A 287 -1.50 -11.19 -30.51
C TYR A 287 -2.08 -10.57 -29.22
N ALA A 288 -3.00 -9.61 -29.35
CA ALA A 288 -3.66 -8.96 -28.22
C ALA A 288 -4.40 -9.94 -27.31
N ALA A 289 -5.08 -10.96 -27.87
CA ALA A 289 -5.74 -11.99 -27.09
C ALA A 289 -4.78 -12.85 -26.25
N GLY A 290 -3.50 -12.93 -26.64
CA GLY A 290 -2.45 -13.65 -25.92
C GLY A 290 -2.07 -13.04 -24.57
N PHE A 291 -2.47 -11.79 -24.28
CA PHE A 291 -2.25 -11.17 -22.97
C PHE A 291 -3.20 -11.69 -21.88
N ALA A 292 -4.28 -12.39 -22.26
CA ALA A 292 -5.21 -13.01 -21.33
C ALA A 292 -4.85 -14.48 -21.06
N ASP A 293 -5.13 -14.95 -19.84
CA ASP A 293 -5.01 -16.35 -19.44
C ASP A 293 -6.29 -16.84 -18.74
N PRO A 294 -7.06 -17.77 -19.33
CA PRO A 294 -6.91 -18.25 -20.71
C PRO A 294 -7.17 -17.12 -21.73
N PRO A 295 -6.70 -17.24 -22.99
CA PRO A 295 -6.95 -16.23 -24.02
C PRO A 295 -8.45 -15.92 -24.19
N GLY A 296 -8.79 -14.63 -24.14
CA GLY A 296 -10.17 -14.15 -24.29
C GLY A 296 -10.65 -14.17 -25.75
N PRO A 297 -11.95 -13.88 -26.01
CA PRO A 297 -12.44 -13.69 -27.37
C PRO A 297 -11.71 -12.53 -28.06
N LEU A 298 -11.37 -12.71 -29.33
CA LEU A 298 -10.59 -11.76 -30.13
C LEU A 298 -11.18 -10.34 -30.05
N GLY A 299 -10.37 -9.39 -29.59
CA GLY A 299 -10.72 -7.98 -29.55
C GLY A 299 -11.82 -7.60 -28.56
N VAL A 300 -12.06 -8.37 -27.48
CA VAL A 300 -12.96 -7.97 -26.39
C VAL A 300 -12.13 -7.67 -25.14
N PRO A 301 -12.14 -6.41 -24.63
CA PRO A 301 -11.47 -6.07 -23.37
C PRO A 301 -11.95 -6.94 -22.21
N GLY A 302 -11.06 -7.22 -21.25
CA GLY A 302 -11.39 -7.97 -20.03
C GLY A 302 -12.36 -7.22 -19.11
N GLY A 303 -12.54 -5.93 -19.35
CA GLY A 303 -13.63 -5.13 -18.78
C GLY A 303 -13.37 -4.63 -17.35
N ALA A 304 -12.15 -4.75 -16.84
CA ALA A 304 -11.77 -4.32 -15.49
C ALA A 304 -11.23 -2.88 -15.44
N VAL A 305 -10.68 -2.36 -16.54
CA VAL A 305 -10.25 -0.96 -16.72
C VAL A 305 -10.93 -0.40 -17.99
N PRO A 306 -12.20 0.01 -17.91
CA PRO A 306 -13.02 0.29 -19.09
C PRO A 306 -12.74 1.66 -19.73
N ARG A 307 -11.85 2.46 -19.14
CA ARG A 307 -11.60 3.84 -19.58
C ARG A 307 -10.13 4.20 -19.49
N PHE A 308 -9.56 4.37 -20.67
CA PHE A 308 -8.38 5.16 -20.91
C PHE A 308 -8.86 6.58 -21.24
N ASP A 309 -8.75 7.53 -20.31
CA ASP A 309 -8.95 8.95 -20.61
C ASP A 309 -7.77 9.53 -21.38
N GLU A 310 -7.97 10.75 -21.90
CA GLU A 310 -6.94 11.52 -22.59
C GLU A 310 -6.57 12.72 -21.71
N PRO A 311 -5.40 12.72 -21.05
CA PRO A 311 -4.35 11.68 -21.02
C PRO A 311 -4.67 10.47 -20.12
N LEU A 312 -3.94 9.35 -20.33
CA LEU A 312 -4.18 8.05 -19.69
C LEU A 312 -4.17 8.11 -18.16
N ALA A 313 -5.29 7.77 -17.54
CA ALA A 313 -5.45 7.50 -16.11
C ALA A 313 -6.21 6.19 -15.92
N ILE A 314 -5.63 5.29 -15.12
CA ILE A 314 -6.26 4.03 -14.74
C ILE A 314 -7.43 4.35 -13.81
N ARG A 315 -8.62 3.76 -14.01
CA ARG A 315 -9.76 3.94 -13.11
C ARG A 315 -10.36 2.58 -12.74
N PRO A 316 -10.70 2.33 -11.46
CA PRO A 316 -11.37 1.09 -11.07
C PRO A 316 -12.76 0.99 -11.69
N VAL A 317 -13.23 -0.24 -11.91
CA VAL A 317 -14.65 -0.54 -12.08
C VAL A 317 -15.30 -0.65 -10.70
N ASP A 318 -16.54 -0.16 -10.59
CA ASP A 318 -17.34 -0.24 -9.37
C ASP A 318 -17.30 -1.67 -8.78
N GLY A 319 -16.77 -1.81 -7.56
CA GLY A 319 -16.68 -3.08 -6.84
C GLY A 319 -15.33 -3.81 -6.92
N ALA A 320 -14.33 -3.31 -7.64
CA ALA A 320 -12.95 -3.81 -7.58
C ALA A 320 -12.17 -3.16 -6.40
N PRO A 321 -11.25 -3.90 -5.73
CA PRO A 321 -10.62 -3.46 -4.49
C PRO A 321 -9.51 -2.39 -4.65
N ILE A 322 -9.32 -1.81 -5.83
CA ILE A 322 -8.32 -0.76 -6.03
C ILE A 322 -8.99 0.60 -5.82
N PRO A 323 -8.57 1.39 -4.83
CA PRO A 323 -9.09 2.73 -4.67
C PRO A 323 -8.43 3.63 -5.71
N ARG A 324 -9.23 4.07 -6.68
CA ARG A 324 -9.06 5.35 -7.41
C ARG A 324 -7.93 5.44 -8.45
N PRO A 325 -7.90 6.53 -9.24
CA PRO A 325 -6.88 6.72 -10.26
C PRO A 325 -5.48 6.88 -9.70
N ARG A 326 -4.53 6.14 -10.28
CA ARG A 326 -3.11 6.20 -9.94
C ARG A 326 -2.30 6.73 -11.12
N ALA A 327 -1.33 7.57 -10.82
CA ALA A 327 -0.34 7.99 -11.79
C ALA A 327 0.52 6.78 -12.22
N LEU A 328 1.07 6.83 -13.44
CA LEU A 328 2.02 5.85 -13.94
C LEU A 328 3.45 6.34 -13.77
N THR A 329 4.35 5.47 -13.34
CA THR A 329 5.80 5.75 -13.37
C THR A 329 6.31 5.86 -14.81
N ALA A 330 7.52 6.41 -14.97
CA ALA A 330 8.18 6.45 -16.27
C ALA A 330 8.40 5.02 -16.82
N ALA A 331 8.77 4.08 -15.96
CA ALA A 331 8.93 2.67 -16.32
C ALA A 331 7.62 2.04 -16.80
N THR A 332 6.50 2.27 -16.10
CA THR A 332 5.19 1.77 -16.55
C THR A 332 4.76 2.39 -17.88
N LYS A 333 5.02 3.69 -18.10
CA LYS A 333 4.76 4.33 -19.41
C LYS A 333 5.62 3.72 -20.52
N GLN A 334 6.90 3.46 -20.25
CA GLN A 334 7.82 2.81 -21.20
C GLN A 334 7.37 1.38 -21.52
N TYR A 335 6.94 0.62 -20.51
CA TYR A 335 6.34 -0.71 -20.69
C TYR A 335 5.13 -0.67 -21.64
N LEU A 336 4.21 0.27 -21.45
CA LEU A 336 3.08 0.44 -22.37
C LEU A 336 3.51 0.88 -23.77
N CYS A 337 4.58 1.68 -23.90
CA CYS A 337 5.15 2.04 -25.20
C CYS A 337 5.67 0.81 -25.94
N TYR A 338 6.38 -0.10 -25.26
CA TYR A 338 6.82 -1.36 -25.85
C TYR A 338 5.65 -2.25 -26.27
N LEU A 339 4.65 -2.42 -25.40
CA LEU A 339 3.44 -3.18 -25.71
C LEU A 339 2.74 -2.63 -26.97
N LEU A 340 2.65 -1.31 -27.08
CA LEU A 340 2.10 -0.64 -28.26
C LEU A 340 2.92 -0.89 -29.52
N LEU A 341 4.25 -0.82 -29.43
CA LEU A 341 5.14 -1.08 -30.56
C LEU A 341 5.08 -2.54 -31.03
N ASP A 342 5.05 -3.49 -30.10
CA ASP A 342 4.94 -4.93 -30.39
C ASP A 342 3.67 -5.23 -31.18
N LEU A 343 2.53 -4.66 -30.75
CA LEU A 343 1.27 -4.83 -31.47
C LEU A 343 1.24 -4.07 -32.80
N ALA A 344 1.85 -2.88 -32.87
CA ALA A 344 1.92 -2.10 -34.11
C ALA A 344 2.76 -2.75 -35.21
N THR A 345 3.70 -3.60 -34.81
CA THR A 345 4.61 -4.33 -35.71
C THR A 345 4.26 -5.81 -35.87
N ALA A 346 3.21 -6.28 -35.17
CA ALA A 346 2.77 -7.67 -35.22
C ALA A 346 2.28 -8.09 -36.61
N ASP A 347 1.67 -7.16 -37.35
CA ASP A 347 1.18 -7.39 -38.72
C ASP A 347 2.03 -6.63 -39.75
N PRO A 348 2.86 -7.33 -40.54
CA PRO A 348 3.66 -6.71 -41.59
C PRO A 348 2.82 -5.99 -42.66
N ASP A 349 1.57 -6.41 -42.86
CA ASP A 349 0.67 -5.82 -43.87
C ASP A 349 0.07 -4.49 -43.41
N ALA A 350 0.09 -4.18 -42.11
CA ALA A 350 -0.36 -2.89 -41.57
C ALA A 350 0.57 -1.73 -41.97
N GLY A 351 1.85 -2.02 -42.21
CA GLY A 351 2.85 -1.08 -42.72
C GLY A 351 2.84 0.29 -42.01
N ASP A 352 2.89 1.36 -42.80
CA ASP A 352 2.93 2.74 -42.30
C ASP A 352 1.64 3.15 -41.59
N GLU A 353 0.49 2.59 -41.99
CA GLU A 353 -0.80 2.93 -41.38
C GLU A 353 -0.85 2.49 -39.91
N GLY A 354 -0.31 1.31 -39.59
CA GLY A 354 -0.16 0.82 -38.22
C GLY A 354 0.75 1.70 -37.37
N LEU A 355 1.92 2.07 -37.89
CA LEU A 355 2.87 2.95 -37.19
C LEU A 355 2.31 4.37 -36.97
N VAL A 356 1.57 4.91 -37.93
CA VAL A 356 0.91 6.21 -37.78
C VAL A 356 -0.22 6.13 -36.74
N ALA A 357 -1.00 5.06 -36.74
CA ALA A 357 -2.05 4.83 -35.75
C ALA A 357 -1.49 4.68 -34.33
N SER A 358 -0.38 3.99 -34.16
CA SER A 358 0.26 3.82 -32.86
C SER A 358 0.83 5.14 -32.32
N LEU A 359 1.49 5.95 -33.16
CA LEU A 359 1.94 7.31 -32.80
C LEU A 359 0.77 8.19 -32.32
N ARG A 360 -0.36 8.15 -33.02
CA ARG A 360 -1.58 8.89 -32.62
C ARG A 360 -2.10 8.43 -31.26
N LEU A 361 -2.17 7.11 -31.06
CA LEU A 361 -2.64 6.54 -29.80
C LEU A 361 -1.72 6.91 -28.64
N ALA A 362 -0.40 6.79 -28.82
CA ALA A 362 0.59 7.16 -27.81
C ALA A 362 0.47 8.63 -27.39
N ARG A 363 0.34 9.54 -28.36
CA ARG A 363 0.17 10.98 -28.11
C ARG A 363 -1.12 11.27 -27.33
N ARG A 364 -2.26 10.67 -27.74
CA ARG A 364 -3.55 10.81 -27.04
C ARG A 364 -3.50 10.26 -25.61
N ALA A 365 -2.82 9.13 -25.41
CA ALA A 365 -2.63 8.51 -24.11
C ALA A 365 -1.58 9.24 -23.23
N GLY A 366 -0.84 10.22 -23.75
CA GLY A 366 0.24 10.87 -23.00
C GLY A 366 1.46 9.97 -22.76
N LEU A 367 1.66 8.96 -23.61
CA LEU A 367 2.84 8.10 -23.67
C LEU A 367 3.97 8.81 -24.42
N THR A 368 4.43 9.92 -23.86
CA THR A 368 5.42 10.81 -24.48
C THR A 368 6.76 10.15 -24.88
N PRO A 369 7.24 9.05 -24.26
CA PRO A 369 8.46 8.38 -24.73
C PRO A 369 8.32 7.59 -26.03
N TYR A 370 7.09 7.38 -26.54
CA TYR A 370 6.84 6.42 -27.63
C TYR A 370 7.56 6.78 -28.94
N ASP A 371 7.57 8.05 -29.33
CA ASP A 371 8.20 8.51 -30.58
C ASP A 371 9.70 8.20 -30.61
N ASP A 372 10.41 8.46 -29.50
CA ASP A 372 11.84 8.18 -29.37
C ASP A 372 12.10 6.67 -29.29
N LEU A 373 11.28 5.94 -28.52
CA LEU A 373 11.39 4.49 -28.39
C LEU A 373 11.19 3.76 -29.73
N ALA A 374 10.17 4.13 -30.50
CA ALA A 374 9.91 3.52 -31.79
C ALA A 374 11.02 3.81 -32.82
N ASP A 375 11.59 5.02 -32.79
CA ASP A 375 12.74 5.41 -33.61
C ASP A 375 13.99 4.57 -33.28
N ASP A 376 14.30 4.43 -31.99
CA ASP A 376 15.44 3.65 -31.50
C ASP A 376 15.34 2.16 -31.88
N GLU A 377 14.15 1.56 -31.73
CA GLU A 377 13.93 0.13 -32.01
C GLU A 377 13.83 -0.19 -33.52
N LEU A 378 13.25 0.71 -34.32
CA LEU A 378 13.03 0.48 -35.75
C LEU A 378 14.11 1.12 -36.65
N GLY A 379 14.98 1.97 -36.08
CA GLY A 379 16.09 2.62 -36.78
C GLY A 379 15.63 3.57 -37.88
N TRP A 380 14.70 4.48 -37.58
CA TRP A 380 14.22 5.43 -38.60
C TRP A 380 15.31 6.46 -38.93
N SER A 381 15.24 6.99 -40.16
CA SER A 381 15.99 8.21 -40.49
C SER A 381 15.20 9.45 -40.05
N ASP A 382 15.87 10.57 -39.81
CA ASP A 382 15.22 11.86 -39.48
C ASP A 382 14.06 12.19 -40.44
N LYS A 383 14.26 11.93 -41.73
CA LYS A 383 13.23 12.15 -42.77
C LYS A 383 12.03 11.24 -42.54
N ARG A 384 12.27 9.95 -42.30
CA ARG A 384 11.22 8.95 -42.09
C ARG A 384 10.42 9.24 -40.82
N ARG A 385 11.12 9.57 -39.73
CA ARG A 385 10.50 9.98 -38.47
C ARG A 385 9.61 11.20 -38.66
N ALA A 386 10.08 12.22 -39.39
CA ALA A 386 9.29 13.42 -39.69
C ALA A 386 8.04 13.11 -40.54
N GLU A 387 8.14 12.20 -41.51
CA GLU A 387 6.99 11.77 -42.34
C GLU A 387 5.91 11.08 -41.50
N LEU A 388 6.29 10.13 -40.65
CA LEU A 388 5.36 9.42 -39.76
C LEU A 388 4.74 10.35 -38.72
N ALA A 389 5.55 11.22 -38.10
CA ALA A 389 5.08 12.19 -37.13
C ALA A 389 4.07 13.18 -37.73
N ALA A 390 4.34 13.71 -38.93
CA ALA A 390 3.43 14.61 -39.64
C ALA A 390 2.13 13.90 -40.04
N ALA A 391 2.20 12.64 -40.47
CA ALA A 391 1.02 11.84 -40.77
C ALA A 391 0.17 11.57 -39.51
N ALA A 392 0.81 11.37 -38.36
CA ALA A 392 0.11 11.22 -37.09
C ALA A 392 -0.62 12.51 -36.68
N ASP A 393 0.01 13.68 -36.85
CA ASP A 393 -0.58 14.99 -36.52
C ASP A 393 -1.67 15.46 -37.50
N GLY A 394 -1.64 14.99 -38.75
CA GLY A 394 -2.48 15.48 -39.85
C GLY A 394 -3.98 15.14 -39.79
N VAL A 395 -4.47 14.44 -38.76
CA VAL A 395 -5.88 14.00 -38.65
C VAL A 395 -6.51 14.37 -37.30
N ILE A 396 -6.16 15.55 -36.76
CA ILE A 396 -6.96 16.18 -35.70
C ILE A 396 -7.99 17.10 -36.38
N GLN A 397 -9.08 16.52 -36.89
CA GLN A 397 -10.31 17.26 -37.20
C GLN A 397 -11.52 16.49 -36.69
#